data_AF-A0A4V3AU06-F1
#
_entry.id   AF-A0A4V3AU06-F1
#
_cell.length_a   1.000
_cell.length_b   1.000
_cell.length_c   1.000
_cell.angle_alpha   90.00
_cell.angle_beta   90.00
_cell.angle_gamma   90.00
#
_symmetry.space_group_name_H-M   'P 1'
#
loop_
_entity.id
_entity.type
_entity.pdbx_description
1 polymer ?
#
loop_
_entity_poly.entity_id
_entity_poly.type
_entity_poly.pdbx_seq_one_letter_code
_entity_poly.pdbx_strand_id
1 'polypeptide(L)'
;MDLNSFIRLYQEFLKESEQKGWVSKVLIEEFGNHLASIKNSEGIEVEFFIELDSGNYKQVTGKTHQGQLNYGVIRQEEKGDAFAKEVLDAFHDYWSKHSSKRKTLLFLYNPK
;
A
#
# COMPACT_ATOMS: atom_id res chain seq x y z
N MET A 1 -1.35 3.85 -11.49
CA MET A 1 -2.37 4.50 -10.65
C MET A 1 -1.80 5.85 -10.24
N ASP A 2 -2.61 6.91 -10.16
CA ASP A 2 -2.14 8.20 -9.63
C ASP A 2 -2.06 8.16 -8.10
N LEU A 3 -1.31 9.11 -7.51
CA LEU A 3 -1.04 9.17 -6.08
C LEU A 3 -2.33 9.29 -5.25
N ASN A 4 -3.29 10.12 -5.67
CA ASN A 4 -4.53 10.32 -4.93
C ASN A 4 -5.36 9.03 -4.88
N SER A 5 -5.40 8.28 -5.99
CA SER A 5 -6.03 6.96 -6.02
C SER A 5 -5.33 5.95 -5.09
N PHE A 6 -3.99 5.99 -4.98
CA PHE A 6 -3.27 5.12 -4.04
C PHE A 6 -3.52 5.50 -2.59
N ILE A 7 -3.40 6.79 -2.25
CA ILE A 7 -3.67 7.31 -0.89
C ILE A 7 -5.09 6.95 -0.46
N ARG A 8 -6.06 7.06 -1.38
CA ARG A 8 -7.43 6.65 -1.12
C ARG A 8 -7.52 5.16 -0.78
N LEU A 9 -6.91 4.29 -1.59
CA LEU A 9 -6.89 2.85 -1.30
C LEU A 9 -6.22 2.52 0.03
N TYR A 10 -5.17 3.24 0.38
CA TYR A 10 -4.52 3.12 1.68
C TYR A 10 -5.45 3.50 2.83
N GLN A 11 -6.10 4.66 2.76
CA GLN A 11 -7.03 5.10 3.79
C GLN A 11 -8.24 4.17 3.91
N GLU A 12 -8.73 3.64 2.78
CA GLU A 12 -9.81 2.64 2.78
C GLU A 12 -9.35 1.30 3.38
N PHE A 13 -8.12 0.86 3.08
CA PHE A 13 -7.51 -0.33 3.69
C PHE A 13 -7.37 -0.20 5.22
N LEU A 14 -6.93 0.96 5.73
CA LEU A 14 -6.83 1.18 7.18
C LEU A 14 -8.21 1.03 7.86
N LYS A 15 -9.28 1.50 7.22
CA LYS A 15 -10.65 1.29 7.72
C LYS A 15 -11.09 -0.19 7.64
N GLU A 16 -10.72 -0.91 6.59
CA GLU A 16 -11.01 -2.36 6.51
C GLU A 16 -10.23 -3.15 7.57
N SER A 17 -9.04 -2.68 7.96
CA SER A 17 -8.26 -3.30 9.03
C SER A 17 -9.01 -3.32 10.37
N GLU A 18 -9.84 -2.30 10.65
CA GLU A 18 -10.71 -2.27 11.83
C GLU A 18 -11.74 -3.40 11.81
N GLN A 19 -12.24 -3.78 10.63
CA GLN A 19 -13.16 -4.91 10.47
C GLN A 19 -12.49 -6.27 10.70
N LYS A 20 -11.16 -6.34 10.55
CA LYS A 20 -10.33 -7.51 10.90
C LYS A 20 -9.97 -7.58 12.38
N GLY A 21 -10.43 -6.61 13.18
CA GLY A 21 -10.09 -6.50 14.61
C GLY A 21 -8.72 -5.89 14.86
N TRP A 22 -8.11 -5.25 13.87
CA TRP A 22 -6.89 -4.47 14.05
C TRP A 22 -7.25 -3.03 14.38
N VAL A 23 -6.39 -2.35 15.14
CA VAL A 23 -6.54 -0.93 15.45
C VAL A 23 -5.52 -0.18 14.62
N SER A 24 -6.00 0.69 13.73
CA SER A 24 -5.12 1.56 12.94
C SER A 24 -5.12 2.99 13.48
N LYS A 25 -3.96 3.64 13.47
CA LYS A 25 -3.79 5.04 13.85
C LYS A 25 -2.83 5.72 12.88
N VAL A 26 -3.33 6.72 12.16
CA VAL A 26 -2.49 7.55 11.30
C VAL A 26 -1.54 8.38 12.18
N LEU A 27 -0.25 8.30 11.90
CA LEU A 27 0.82 9.01 12.61
C LEU A 27 1.34 10.19 11.80
N ILE A 28 1.48 10.02 10.48
CA ILE A 28 1.99 11.04 9.55
C ILE A 28 1.13 11.05 8.30
N GLU A 29 0.76 12.25 7.83
CA GLU A 29 0.08 12.51 6.56
C GLU A 29 0.61 13.83 5.99
N GLU A 30 1.75 13.77 5.31
CA GLU A 30 2.43 14.94 4.76
C GLU A 30 2.93 14.69 3.34
N PHE A 31 2.50 15.52 2.37
CA PHE A 31 3.01 15.60 0.98
C PHE A 31 3.57 14.29 0.37
N GLY A 32 2.75 13.23 0.32
CA GLY A 32 3.10 11.95 -0.30
C GLY A 32 3.77 10.92 0.62
N ASN A 33 4.05 11.30 1.87
CA ASN A 33 4.47 10.42 2.94
C ASN A 33 3.30 10.17 3.89
N HIS A 34 2.95 8.90 4.05
CA HIS A 34 1.92 8.44 4.98
C HIS A 34 2.51 7.38 5.89
N LEU A 35 2.20 7.46 7.18
CA LEU A 35 2.58 6.46 8.17
C LEU A 35 1.38 6.18 9.07
N ALA A 36 1.05 4.92 9.26
CA ALA A 36 0.06 4.48 10.24
C ALA A 36 0.61 3.37 11.10
N SER A 37 0.35 3.46 12.40
CA SER A 37 0.48 2.32 13.31
C SER A 37 -0.72 1.41 13.11
N ILE A 38 -0.47 0.10 13.06
CA ILE A 38 -1.48 -0.95 13.01
C ILE A 38 -1.17 -1.94 14.12
N LYS A 39 -2.17 -2.23 14.95
CA LYS A 39 -2.04 -3.10 16.12
C LYS A 39 -3.04 -4.25 16.06
N ASN A 40 -2.60 -5.48 16.26
CA ASN A 40 -3.50 -6.63 16.32
C ASN A 40 -4.12 -6.82 17.72
N SER A 41 -5.01 -7.81 17.83
CA SER A 41 -5.68 -8.18 19.09
C SER A 41 -4.73 -8.71 20.17
N GLU A 42 -3.57 -9.24 19.79
CA GLU A 42 -2.51 -9.70 20.70
C GLU A 42 -1.65 -8.53 21.23
N GLY A 43 -1.89 -7.32 20.73
CA GLY A 43 -1.17 -6.11 21.11
C GLY A 43 0.17 -5.91 20.40
N ILE A 44 0.46 -6.70 19.36
CA ILE A 44 1.62 -6.52 18.48
C ILE A 44 1.34 -5.34 17.56
N GLU A 45 2.30 -4.43 17.46
CA GLU A 45 2.19 -3.19 16.71
C GLU A 45 3.25 -3.15 15.60
N VAL A 46 2.84 -2.69 14.43
CA VAL A 46 3.69 -2.46 13.26
C VAL A 46 3.32 -1.12 12.63
N GLU A 47 4.24 -0.52 11.90
CA GLU A 47 4.01 0.75 11.21
C GLU A 47 3.96 0.52 9.71
N PHE A 48 2.82 0.81 9.09
CA PHE A 48 2.65 0.73 7.64
C PHE A 48 2.91 2.11 7.03
N PHE A 49 3.86 2.18 6.10
CA PHE A 49 4.28 3.43 5.47
C PHE A 49 4.05 3.43 3.96
N ILE A 50 3.84 4.62 3.42
CA ILE A 50 3.87 4.93 2.01
C ILE A 50 4.74 6.17 1.83
N GLU A 51 5.66 6.12 0.88
CA GLU A 51 6.51 7.23 0.52
C GLU A 51 6.46 7.45 -0.99
N LEU A 52 6.27 8.70 -1.39
CA LEU A 52 6.44 9.11 -2.78
C LEU A 52 7.90 9.52 -3.00
N ASP A 53 8.65 8.73 -3.77
CA ASP A 53 9.96 9.16 -4.25
C ASP A 53 9.78 10.25 -5.31
N SER A 54 9.88 11.49 -4.86
CA SER A 54 9.85 12.69 -5.69
C SER A 54 11.18 12.97 -6.39
N GLY A 55 12.27 12.26 -6.04
CA GLY A 55 13.61 12.43 -6.61
C GLY A 55 13.72 12.06 -8.08
N ASN A 56 12.79 11.25 -8.60
CA ASN A 56 12.74 10.81 -10.00
C ASN A 56 11.68 11.55 -10.85
N TYR A 57 11.28 12.76 -10.47
CA TYR A 57 10.42 13.61 -11.29
C TYR A 57 11.18 14.22 -12.49
N LYS A 58 11.64 13.38 -13.42
CA LYS A 58 12.14 13.86 -14.72
C LYS A 58 10.96 14.03 -15.67
N GLN A 59 10.70 15.27 -16.06
CA GLN A 59 9.74 15.61 -17.11
C GLN A 59 10.32 15.15 -18.46
N VAL A 60 10.14 13.88 -18.80
CA VAL A 60 10.55 13.35 -20.11
C VAL A 60 9.36 13.49 -21.06
N THR A 61 9.38 14.55 -21.86
CA THR A 61 8.56 14.74 -23.08
C THR A 61 7.04 14.56 -22.91
N GLY A 62 6.33 15.65 -22.57
CA GLY A 62 4.90 15.87 -22.90
C GLY A 62 3.85 14.92 -22.29
N LYS A 63 4.23 13.85 -21.59
CA LYS A 63 3.35 12.96 -20.84
C LYS A 63 3.89 12.78 -19.43
N THR A 64 3.35 13.53 -18.48
CA THR A 64 3.69 13.50 -17.05
C THR A 64 3.49 12.10 -16.47
N HIS A 65 4.57 11.37 -16.20
CA HIS A 65 4.64 10.07 -15.52
C HIS A 65 6.03 9.99 -14.87
N GLN A 66 6.32 9.43 -13.71
CA GLN A 66 5.58 8.70 -12.66
C GLN A 66 6.51 8.84 -11.44
N GLY A 67 6.04 9.41 -10.32
CA GLY A 67 6.75 9.23 -9.05
C GLY A 67 6.76 7.74 -8.71
N GLN A 68 7.90 7.20 -8.30
CA GLN A 68 7.97 5.82 -7.82
C GLN A 68 7.38 5.82 -6.43
N LEU A 69 6.27 5.11 -6.26
CA LEU A 69 5.62 4.96 -4.98
C LEU A 69 6.22 3.76 -4.26
N ASN A 70 6.77 3.99 -3.07
CA ASN A 70 7.29 2.96 -2.18
C ASN A 70 6.31 2.77 -1.02
N TYR A 71 6.17 1.54 -0.54
CA TYR A 71 5.39 1.22 0.65
C TYR A 71 5.98 0.00 1.35
N GLY A 72 5.71 -0.15 2.63
CA GLY A 72 6.23 -1.26 3.41
C GLY A 72 5.72 -1.25 4.85
N VAL A 73 6.08 -2.28 5.60
CA VAL A 73 5.76 -2.39 7.03
C VAL A 73 7.06 -2.42 7.84
N ILE A 74 7.16 -1.51 8.80
CA ILE A 74 8.21 -1.45 9.82
C ILE A 74 7.70 -2.16 11.06
N ARG A 75 8.59 -2.88 11.74
CA ARG A 75 8.29 -3.61 12.97
C ARG A 75 9.43 -3.43 13.96
N GLN A 76 9.16 -3.70 15.23
CA GLN A 76 10.23 -3.83 16.21
C GLN A 76 11.10 -5.05 15.89
N GLU A 77 12.40 -4.93 16.13
CA GLU A 77 13.35 -6.03 15.96
C GLU A 77 12.93 -7.22 16.83
N GLU A 78 13.01 -8.44 16.29
CA GLU A 78 12.65 -9.71 16.95
C GLU A 78 11.17 -9.90 17.31
N LYS A 79 10.27 -8.95 17.01
CA LYS A 79 8.82 -9.09 17.23
C LYS A 79 8.02 -8.68 15.99
N GLY A 80 6.86 -9.31 15.79
CA GLY A 80 5.90 -8.88 14.77
C GLY A 80 6.26 -9.22 13.33
N ASP A 81 7.21 -10.13 13.07
CA ASP A 81 7.49 -10.64 11.72
C ASP A 81 6.26 -11.20 11.02
N ALA A 82 5.56 -12.12 11.70
CA ALA A 82 4.36 -12.75 11.19
C ALA A 82 3.26 -11.70 10.92
N PHE A 83 3.10 -10.75 11.83
CA PHE A 83 2.08 -9.72 11.71
C PHE A 83 2.42 -8.68 10.64
N ALA A 84 3.68 -8.28 10.50
CA ALA A 84 4.12 -7.40 9.43
C ALA A 84 3.88 -8.02 8.05
N LYS A 85 4.17 -9.33 7.91
CA LYS A 85 3.84 -10.08 6.71
C LYS A 85 2.33 -10.15 6.46
N GLU A 86 1.54 -10.40 7.51
CA GLU A 86 0.08 -10.44 7.41
C GLU A 86 -0.51 -9.10 6.95
N VAL A 87 -0.02 -7.98 7.49
CA VAL A 87 -0.43 -6.64 7.07
C VAL A 87 -0.07 -6.39 5.60
N LEU A 88 1.14 -6.76 5.17
CA LEU A 88 1.55 -6.63 3.76
C LEU A 88 0.69 -7.50 2.82
N ASP A 89 0.48 -8.77 3.17
CA ASP A 89 -0.33 -9.68 2.37
C ASP A 89 -1.78 -9.19 2.28
N ALA A 90 -2.35 -8.73 3.39
CA ALA A 90 -3.70 -8.16 3.43
C ALA A 90 -3.80 -6.90 2.55
N PHE A 91 -2.79 -6.03 2.58
CA PHE A 91 -2.75 -4.87 1.72
C PHE A 91 -2.63 -5.26 0.24
N HIS A 92 -1.77 -6.22 -0.13
CA HIS A 92 -1.66 -6.71 -1.50
C HIS A 92 -2.96 -7.32 -2.01
N ASP A 93 -3.64 -8.10 -1.18
CA ASP A 93 -4.96 -8.67 -1.50
C ASP A 93 -6.01 -7.58 -1.70
N TYR A 94 -6.06 -6.60 -0.79
CA TYR A 94 -6.94 -5.45 -0.89
C TYR A 94 -6.68 -4.66 -2.17
N TRP A 95 -5.41 -4.36 -2.41
CA TRP A 95 -4.91 -3.67 -3.59
C TRP A 95 -5.27 -4.43 -4.86
N SER A 96 -5.08 -5.75 -4.92
CA SER A 96 -5.40 -6.56 -6.10
C SER A 96 -6.90 -6.55 -6.43
N LYS A 97 -7.76 -6.49 -5.41
CA LYS A 97 -9.22 -6.41 -5.57
C LYS A 97 -9.70 -5.03 -6.04
N HIS A 98 -9.07 -3.96 -5.56
CA HIS A 98 -9.57 -2.59 -5.74
C HIS A 98 -8.75 -1.74 -6.73
N SER A 99 -7.49 -2.08 -6.97
CA SER A 99 -6.72 -1.56 -8.10
C SER A 99 -7.32 -2.17 -9.36
N SER A 100 -8.26 -1.44 -9.95
CA SER A 100 -8.99 -1.83 -11.15
C SER A 100 -8.09 -2.64 -12.09
N LYS A 101 -8.44 -3.92 -12.28
CA LYS A 101 -8.03 -4.64 -13.50
C LYS A 101 -8.42 -3.73 -14.66
N ARG A 102 -7.46 -3.04 -15.27
CA ARG A 102 -7.53 -2.89 -16.73
C ARG A 102 -7.80 -4.32 -17.18
N LYS A 103 -8.97 -4.57 -17.75
CA LYS A 103 -9.26 -5.83 -18.45
C LYS A 103 -8.18 -5.95 -19.52
N THR A 104 -7.03 -6.52 -19.19
CA THR A 104 -6.02 -6.90 -20.17
C THR A 104 -6.66 -8.04 -20.91
N LEU A 105 -7.06 -7.77 -22.16
CA LEU A 105 -7.50 -8.76 -23.13
C LEU A 105 -6.59 -9.99 -22.99
N LEU A 106 -7.19 -11.13 -22.64
CA LEU A 106 -6.56 -12.43 -22.74
C LEU A 106 -6.10 -12.59 -24.19
N PHE A 107 -4.81 -12.39 -24.45
CA PHE A 107 -4.20 -12.94 -25.65
C PHE A 107 -4.16 -14.44 -25.44
N LEU A 108 -5.16 -15.14 -25.96
CA LEU A 108 -5.13 -16.56 -26.24
C LEU A 108 -3.92 -16.82 -27.16
N TYR A 109 -2.81 -17.28 -26.58
CA TYR A 109 -1.72 -17.84 -27.36
C TYR A 109 -2.09 -19.27 -27.72
N ASN A 110 -2.38 -19.50 -29.00
CA ASN A 110 -2.71 -20.79 -29.57
C ASN A 110 -1.42 -21.37 -30.17
N PRO A 111 -0.76 -22.36 -29.56
CA PRO A 111 0.39 -23.00 -30.18
C PRO A 111 -0.09 -23.96 -31.28
N LYS A 112 0.37 -23.75 -32.51
CA LYS A 112 0.45 -24.79 -33.54
C LYS A 112 1.73 -25.58 -33.36
#